data_AF-A0A4Y9S7G9-F1
#
_entry.id   AF-A0A4Y9S7G9-F1
#
_cell.length_a   1.000
_cell.length_b   1.000
_cell.length_c   1.000
_cell.angle_alpha   90.00
_cell.angle_beta   90.00
_cell.angle_gamma   90.00
#
_symmetry.space_group_name_H-M   'P 1'
#
loop_
_entity.id
_entity.type
_entity.pdbx_description
1 polymer ?
#
loop_
_entity_poly.entity_id
_entity_poly.type
_entity_poly.pdbx_seq_one_letter_code
_entity_poly.pdbx_strand_id
1 'polypeptide(L)'
;MATCFVMQPFDGGQYDKRFKDVYAPAITAAGYEPYRVDQDPKVSVPIDSIETGIRNAVVCLADISEDNPNVWYELGFALATGKPVVMVCKEGRPKFPFDIQHRTIITYKTESTSDFDKLRDDIAAKITAFVEKDEMLEAMSEKDEVSPVAGLSPAELRVVAILAGSQNIDGYVAVFSAKSDAERAGVTDVGFNLGLRKLAAKKLVEYGTISDYNGNEYSGIALSEKGWQWIEDNETMFVLHRQPPRPKNGDLDDSIPF
;
A
#
# COMPACT_ATOMS: atom_id res chain seq x y z
N MET A 1 8.12 -18.61 8.91
CA MET A 1 8.40 -17.25 9.42
C MET A 1 8.30 -16.30 8.24
N ALA A 2 7.87 -15.06 8.47
CA ALA A 2 7.89 -14.04 7.44
C ALA A 2 9.33 -13.70 7.06
N THR A 3 9.55 -13.28 5.83
CA THR A 3 10.90 -13.14 5.26
C THR A 3 11.41 -11.70 5.35
N CYS A 4 12.69 -11.55 5.71
CA CYS A 4 13.46 -10.34 5.46
C CYS A 4 14.43 -10.57 4.30
N PHE A 5 14.26 -9.83 3.21
CA PHE A 5 15.12 -9.95 2.03
C PHE A 5 16.42 -9.14 2.22
N VAL A 6 17.57 -9.79 2.03
CA VAL A 6 18.88 -9.15 2.22
C VAL A 6 19.55 -8.83 0.89
N MET A 7 19.79 -7.55 0.66
CA MET A 7 20.46 -6.95 -0.49
C MET A 7 21.88 -6.54 -0.07
N GLN A 8 22.91 -7.22 -0.56
CA GLN A 8 24.30 -6.90 -0.21
C GLN A 8 25.26 -7.36 -1.31
N PRO A 9 26.51 -6.86 -1.32
CA PRO A 9 27.56 -7.45 -2.14
C PRO A 9 27.85 -8.91 -1.73
N PHE A 10 28.17 -9.75 -2.71
CA PHE A 10 28.64 -11.13 -2.48
C PHE A 10 30.10 -11.24 -2.90
N ASP A 11 30.96 -11.69 -1.98
CA ASP A 11 32.42 -11.72 -2.22
C ASP A 11 33.09 -13.03 -1.78
N GLY A 12 32.34 -13.98 -1.22
CA GLY A 12 32.89 -15.18 -0.58
C GLY A 12 33.75 -14.85 0.65
N GLY A 13 33.65 -13.62 1.17
CA GLY A 13 34.63 -13.00 2.03
C GLY A 13 33.97 -12.24 3.18
N GLN A 14 34.23 -10.94 3.25
CA GLN A 14 33.81 -10.13 4.39
C GLN A 14 32.29 -9.94 4.44
N TYR A 15 31.61 -9.87 3.29
CA TYR A 15 30.17 -9.65 3.23
C TYR A 15 29.42 -10.93 3.58
N ASP A 16 29.89 -12.08 3.10
CA ASP A 16 29.35 -13.39 3.48
C ASP A 16 29.47 -13.70 4.97
N LYS A 17 30.61 -13.37 5.58
CA LYS A 17 30.79 -13.46 7.03
C LYS A 17 29.88 -12.49 7.78
N ARG A 18 29.78 -11.23 7.32
CA ARG A 18 28.91 -10.23 7.94
C ARG A 18 27.45 -10.66 7.90
N PHE A 19 26.99 -11.28 6.82
CA PHE A 19 25.65 -11.85 6.78
C PHE A 19 25.45 -12.91 7.84
N LYS A 20 26.36 -13.90 7.89
CA LYS A 20 26.26 -15.03 8.80
C LYS A 20 26.34 -14.62 10.28
N ASP A 21 27.23 -13.68 10.58
CA ASP A 21 27.60 -13.36 11.97
C ASP A 21 26.82 -12.15 12.52
N VAL A 22 26.24 -11.32 11.64
CA VAL A 22 25.57 -10.06 12.04
C VAL A 22 24.15 -9.96 11.49
N TYR A 23 23.97 -10.00 10.16
CA TYR A 23 22.66 -9.70 9.55
C TYR A 23 21.63 -10.79 9.81
N ALA A 24 21.98 -12.06 9.59
CA ALA A 24 21.07 -13.17 9.85
C ALA A 24 20.67 -13.25 11.33
N PRO A 25 21.61 -13.20 12.31
CA PRO A 25 21.26 -13.13 13.73
C PRO A 25 20.37 -11.94 14.10
N ALA A 26 20.61 -10.74 13.54
CA ALA A 26 19.78 -9.56 13.80
C ALA A 26 18.34 -9.76 13.29
N ILE A 27 18.19 -10.28 12.08
CA ILE A 27 16.90 -10.55 11.45
C ILE A 27 16.13 -11.62 12.23
N THR A 28 16.79 -12.70 12.62
CA THR A 28 16.19 -13.77 13.44
C THR A 28 15.81 -13.26 14.82
N ALA A 29 16.63 -12.42 15.45
CA ALA A 29 16.30 -11.79 16.73
C ALA A 29 15.05 -10.88 16.65
N ALA A 30 14.80 -10.28 15.49
CA ALA A 30 13.58 -9.53 15.20
C ALA A 30 12.37 -10.41 14.83
N GLY A 31 12.53 -11.74 14.75
CA GLY A 31 11.44 -12.69 14.48
C GLY A 31 11.21 -13.05 13.00
N TYR A 32 12.16 -12.72 12.12
CA TYR A 32 12.05 -12.95 10.68
C TYR A 32 13.06 -13.96 10.16
N GLU A 33 12.78 -14.54 9.00
CA GLU A 33 13.69 -15.42 8.27
C GLU A 33 14.61 -14.58 7.36
N PRO A 34 15.94 -14.61 7.54
CA PRO A 34 16.87 -13.94 6.64
C PRO A 34 16.96 -14.67 5.31
N TYR A 35 16.63 -13.98 4.21
CA TYR A 35 16.66 -14.57 2.88
C TYR A 35 17.69 -13.89 1.98
N ARG A 36 18.51 -14.71 1.34
CA ARG A 36 19.49 -14.34 0.32
C ARG A 36 19.26 -15.17 -0.93
N VAL A 37 19.13 -14.51 -2.07
CA VAL A 37 18.82 -15.17 -3.34
C VAL A 37 19.94 -16.13 -3.79
N ASP A 38 21.20 -15.81 -3.51
CA ASP A 38 22.35 -16.62 -3.92
C ASP A 38 22.47 -17.94 -3.14
N GLN A 39 21.78 -18.06 -2.00
CA GLN A 39 21.74 -19.27 -1.19
C GLN A 39 20.56 -20.18 -1.54
N ASP A 40 19.64 -19.74 -2.42
CA ASP A 40 18.49 -20.56 -2.81
C ASP A 40 18.82 -21.41 -4.06
N PRO A 41 18.96 -22.74 -3.92
CA PRO A 41 19.28 -23.63 -5.04
C PRO A 41 18.14 -23.74 -6.08
N LYS A 42 16.95 -23.22 -5.78
CA LYS A 42 15.77 -23.27 -6.67
C LYS A 42 15.71 -22.10 -7.66
N VAL A 43 16.57 -21.10 -7.51
CA VAL A 43 16.55 -19.90 -8.35
C VAL A 43 17.18 -20.20 -9.72
N SER A 44 16.35 -20.24 -10.76
CA SER A 44 16.78 -20.45 -12.14
C SER A 44 16.89 -19.16 -12.96
N VAL A 45 16.08 -18.15 -12.63
CA VAL A 45 16.12 -16.81 -13.23
C VAL A 45 16.38 -15.80 -12.11
N PRO A 46 17.61 -15.26 -12.00
CA PRO A 46 18.00 -14.45 -10.85
C PRO A 46 17.13 -13.21 -10.65
N ILE A 47 16.82 -12.47 -11.72
CA ILE A 47 16.12 -11.17 -11.62
C ILE A 47 14.67 -11.35 -11.16
N ASP A 48 13.89 -12.22 -11.81
CA ASP A 48 12.49 -12.46 -11.43
C ASP A 48 12.38 -12.98 -9.99
N SER A 49 13.34 -13.79 -9.56
CA SER A 49 13.39 -14.33 -8.20
C SER A 49 13.75 -13.27 -7.16
N ILE A 50 14.64 -12.34 -7.52
CA ILE A 50 14.96 -11.16 -6.71
C ILE A 50 13.72 -10.28 -6.56
N GLU A 51 13.07 -9.89 -7.67
CA GLU A 51 11.89 -9.04 -7.63
C GLU A 51 10.75 -9.70 -6.83
N THR A 52 10.52 -10.99 -7.06
CA THR A 52 9.50 -11.76 -6.34
C THR A 52 9.85 -11.86 -4.85
N GLY A 53 11.11 -12.11 -4.52
CA GLY A 53 11.57 -12.16 -3.14
C GLY A 53 11.38 -10.83 -2.42
N ILE A 54 11.70 -9.71 -3.07
CA ILE A 54 11.49 -8.36 -2.53
C ILE A 54 9.99 -8.09 -2.34
N ARG A 55 9.15 -8.38 -3.34
CA ARG A 55 7.68 -8.20 -3.24
C ARG A 55 7.07 -9.02 -2.11
N ASN A 56 7.57 -10.22 -1.84
CA ASN A 56 7.04 -11.12 -0.83
C ASN A 56 7.65 -10.91 0.57
N ALA A 57 8.74 -10.17 0.68
CA ALA A 57 9.33 -9.85 1.97
C ALA A 57 8.45 -8.84 2.73
N VAL A 58 8.42 -8.99 4.06
CA VAL A 58 7.76 -8.02 4.95
C VAL A 58 8.64 -6.79 5.13
N VAL A 59 9.95 -6.97 5.10
CA VAL A 59 10.96 -5.93 5.26
C VAL A 59 12.23 -6.32 4.51
N CYS A 60 13.01 -5.35 4.07
CA CYS A 60 14.30 -5.61 3.43
C CYS A 60 15.46 -4.99 4.23
N LEU A 61 16.64 -5.60 4.12
CA LEU A 61 17.90 -5.07 4.62
C LEU A 61 18.83 -4.81 3.43
N ALA A 62 19.41 -3.62 3.34
CA ALA A 62 20.35 -3.26 2.28
C ALA A 62 21.70 -2.80 2.83
N ASP A 63 22.78 -3.50 2.48
CA ASP A 63 24.16 -3.06 2.73
C ASP A 63 24.64 -2.20 1.55
N ILE A 64 24.58 -0.89 1.75
CA ILE A 64 24.99 0.14 0.79
C ILE A 64 26.38 0.68 1.13
N SER A 65 27.28 -0.15 1.65
CA SER A 65 28.66 0.26 1.91
C SER A 65 29.45 0.52 0.63
N GLU A 66 29.16 -0.22 -0.44
CA GLU A 66 29.82 -0.11 -1.75
C GLU A 66 28.89 0.49 -2.80
N ASP A 67 29.45 0.92 -3.92
CA ASP A 67 28.70 1.26 -5.13
C ASP A 67 28.44 0.01 -5.99
N ASN A 68 27.73 -0.96 -5.41
CA ASN A 68 27.35 -2.18 -6.11
C ASN A 68 26.09 -1.94 -6.98
N PRO A 69 26.17 -2.06 -8.32
CA PRO A 69 25.03 -1.79 -9.20
C PRO A 69 23.81 -2.68 -8.94
N ASN A 70 24.04 -3.93 -8.53
CA ASN A 70 22.95 -4.87 -8.26
C ASN A 70 22.20 -4.46 -6.98
N VAL A 71 22.94 -4.12 -5.92
CA VAL A 71 22.33 -3.64 -4.66
C VAL A 71 21.56 -2.35 -4.90
N TRP A 72 22.06 -1.44 -5.75
CA TRP A 72 21.33 -0.22 -6.10
C TRP A 72 20.03 -0.50 -6.84
N TYR A 73 20.04 -1.44 -7.78
CA TYR A 73 18.83 -1.87 -8.49
C TYR A 73 17.80 -2.48 -7.52
N GLU A 74 18.23 -3.42 -6.67
CA GLU A 74 17.37 -4.08 -5.68
C GLU A 74 16.78 -3.08 -4.69
N LEU A 75 17.60 -2.15 -4.20
CA LEU A 75 17.15 -1.08 -3.31
C LEU A 75 16.12 -0.18 -3.99
N GLY A 76 16.40 0.27 -5.22
CA GLY A 76 15.46 1.08 -6.00
C GLY A 76 14.12 0.37 -6.19
N PHE A 77 14.15 -0.92 -6.50
CA PHE A 77 12.96 -1.74 -6.67
C PHE A 77 12.17 -1.94 -5.36
N ALA A 78 12.87 -2.20 -4.24
CA ALA A 78 12.24 -2.31 -2.92
C ALA A 78 11.55 -1.01 -2.51
N LEU A 79 12.18 0.14 -2.78
CA LEU A 79 11.61 1.46 -2.51
C LEU A 79 10.40 1.75 -3.41
N ALA A 80 10.49 1.43 -4.70
CA ALA A 80 9.40 1.63 -5.66
C ALA A 80 8.17 0.78 -5.35
N THR A 81 8.36 -0.39 -4.74
CA THR A 81 7.27 -1.29 -4.31
C THR A 81 6.74 -0.97 -2.90
N GLY A 82 7.22 0.11 -2.27
CA GLY A 82 6.75 0.56 -0.96
C GLY A 82 7.23 -0.31 0.21
N LYS A 83 8.23 -1.19 0.00
CA LYS A 83 8.73 -2.05 1.07
C LYS A 83 9.52 -1.24 2.10
N PRO A 84 9.34 -1.52 3.41
CA PRO A 84 10.23 -0.94 4.41
C PRO A 84 11.64 -1.50 4.23
N VAL A 85 12.64 -0.61 4.17
CA VAL A 85 14.04 -1.00 3.96
C VAL A 85 14.93 -0.44 5.06
N VAL A 86 15.59 -1.33 5.80
CA VAL A 86 16.70 -0.98 6.71
C VAL A 86 17.96 -0.86 5.87
N MET A 87 18.53 0.35 5.79
CA MET A 87 19.80 0.58 5.09
C MET A 87 20.94 0.65 6.08
N VAL A 88 22.03 -0.04 5.77
CA VAL A 88 23.28 -0.02 6.55
C VAL A 88 24.44 0.44 5.66
N CYS A 89 25.37 1.18 6.23
CA CYS A 89 26.55 1.66 5.53
C CYS A 89 27.76 1.65 6.46
N LYS A 90 28.88 1.10 6.00
CA LYS A 90 30.15 1.25 6.69
C LYS A 90 30.52 2.74 6.79
N GLU A 91 31.06 3.14 7.92
CA GLU A 91 31.60 4.48 8.14
C GLU A 91 32.71 4.80 7.11
N GLY A 92 32.80 6.06 6.71
CA GLY A 92 33.80 6.56 5.76
C GLY A 92 33.26 6.90 4.38
N ARG A 93 31.99 6.65 4.10
CA ARG A 93 31.36 7.11 2.86
C ARG A 93 31.15 8.64 2.89
N PRO A 94 31.68 9.40 1.90
CA PRO A 94 31.63 10.85 1.94
C PRO A 94 30.25 11.42 1.58
N LYS A 95 29.52 10.76 0.67
CA LYS A 95 28.22 11.22 0.17
C LYS A 95 27.37 10.06 -0.32
N PHE A 96 26.06 10.17 -0.13
CA PHE A 96 25.05 9.28 -0.71
C PHE A 96 24.42 9.90 -1.97
N PRO A 97 23.89 9.08 -2.90
CA PRO A 97 23.03 9.56 -3.97
C PRO A 97 21.86 10.41 -3.44
N PHE A 98 21.37 11.35 -4.26
CA PHE A 98 20.31 12.29 -3.87
C PHE A 98 19.05 11.57 -3.35
N ASP A 99 18.67 10.47 -3.98
CA ASP A 99 17.48 9.66 -3.61
C ASP A 99 17.62 8.90 -2.29
N ILE A 100 18.86 8.83 -1.76
CA ILE A 100 19.22 8.06 -0.56
C ILE A 100 19.60 8.97 0.61
N GLN A 101 20.20 10.14 0.36
CA GLN A 101 20.78 11.02 1.40
C GLN A 101 19.78 11.48 2.48
N HIS A 102 18.49 11.54 2.16
CA HIS A 102 17.44 11.95 3.10
C HIS A 102 16.80 10.78 3.85
N ARG A 103 17.24 9.54 3.59
CA ARG A 103 16.73 8.34 4.24
C ARG A 103 17.56 8.02 5.47
N THR A 104 16.93 7.35 6.44
CA THR A 104 17.65 6.88 7.63
C THR A 104 18.58 5.72 7.25
N ILE A 105 19.86 5.85 7.59
CA ILE A 105 20.90 4.85 7.32
C ILE A 105 21.61 4.55 8.64
N ILE A 106 21.77 3.27 8.97
CA ILE A 106 22.56 2.84 10.12
C ILE A 106 24.02 2.83 9.69
N THR A 107 24.80 3.77 10.23
CA THR A 107 26.24 3.82 9.98
C THR A 107 26.98 2.97 11.01
N TYR A 108 27.90 2.11 10.57
CA TYR A 108 28.64 1.22 11.46
C TYR A 108 30.14 1.22 11.22
N LYS A 109 30.91 0.90 12.27
CA LYS A 109 32.36 0.75 12.23
C LYS A 109 32.76 -0.72 12.14
N THR A 110 34.02 -0.97 11.80
CA THR A 110 34.57 -2.33 11.71
C THR A 110 35.87 -2.45 12.51
N GLU A 111 36.00 -1.65 13.58
CA GLU A 111 37.24 -1.53 14.37
C GLU A 111 37.32 -2.63 15.44
N SER A 112 36.16 -3.05 15.95
CA SER A 112 36.03 -3.98 17.06
C SER A 112 34.79 -4.89 16.91
N THR A 113 34.73 -5.96 17.70
CA THR A 113 33.55 -6.84 17.76
C THR A 113 32.31 -6.10 18.28
N SER A 114 32.48 -5.17 19.23
CA SER A 114 31.39 -4.38 19.78
C SER A 114 30.70 -3.49 18.73
N ASP A 115 31.39 -3.10 17.67
CA ASP A 115 30.78 -2.34 16.57
C ASP A 115 29.76 -3.20 15.81
N PHE A 116 30.06 -4.49 15.63
CA PHE A 116 29.16 -5.44 14.98
C PHE A 116 28.02 -5.88 15.90
N ASP A 117 28.26 -6.01 17.21
CA ASP A 117 27.19 -6.24 18.18
C ASP A 117 26.19 -5.09 18.18
N LYS A 118 26.68 -3.85 18.18
CA LYS A 118 25.82 -2.66 18.07
C LYS A 118 25.06 -2.64 16.74
N LEU A 119 25.72 -2.92 15.62
CA LEU A 119 25.06 -3.00 14.31
C LEU A 119 23.94 -4.04 14.31
N ARG A 120 24.16 -5.22 14.90
CA ARG A 120 23.15 -6.26 15.03
C ARG A 120 21.93 -5.75 15.80
N ASP A 121 22.16 -5.11 16.94
CA ASP A 121 21.09 -4.63 17.82
C ASP A 121 20.31 -3.47 17.15
N ASP A 122 21.02 -2.55 16.49
CA ASP A 122 20.41 -1.44 15.75
C ASP A 122 19.56 -1.93 14.56
N ILE A 123 20.02 -2.96 13.83
CA ILE A 123 19.25 -3.60 12.75
C ILE A 123 17.98 -4.24 13.31
N ALA A 124 18.09 -5.04 14.36
CA ALA A 124 16.95 -5.73 14.96
C ALA A 124 15.89 -4.73 15.43
N ALA A 125 16.30 -3.70 16.17
CA ALA A 125 15.40 -2.64 16.63
C ALA A 125 14.72 -1.90 15.46
N LYS A 126 15.46 -1.63 14.38
CA LYS A 126 14.92 -0.93 13.21
C LYS A 126 13.93 -1.78 12.43
N ILE A 127 14.19 -3.08 12.28
CA ILE A 127 13.26 -4.02 11.66
C ILE A 127 11.94 -4.04 12.44
N THR A 128 11.99 -4.25 13.77
CA THR A 128 10.80 -4.27 14.61
C THR A 128 10.00 -2.97 14.48
N ALA A 129 10.65 -1.81 14.57
CA ALA A 129 9.99 -0.52 14.46
C ALA A 129 9.34 -0.27 13.09
N PHE A 130 9.92 -0.78 12.00
CA PHE A 130 9.32 -0.66 10.68
C PHE A 130 8.10 -1.55 10.52
N VAL A 131 8.15 -2.79 11.00
CA VAL A 131 7.00 -3.69 10.86
C VAL A 131 5.86 -3.28 11.78
N GLU A 132 6.12 -2.87 13.02
CA GLU A 132 5.08 -2.33 13.91
C GLU A 132 4.40 -1.10 13.31
N LYS A 133 5.17 -0.23 12.67
CA LYS A 133 4.61 0.94 11.97
C LYS A 133 3.76 0.53 10.77
N ASP A 134 4.22 -0.44 9.99
CA ASP A 134 3.50 -0.94 8.81
C ASP A 134 2.19 -1.61 9.23
N GLU A 135 2.23 -2.51 10.21
CA GLU A 135 1.04 -3.14 10.81
C GLU A 135 0.08 -2.10 11.42
N MET A 136 0.61 -1.05 12.06
CA MET A 136 -0.22 0.05 12.56
C MET A 136 -0.89 0.83 11.42
N LEU A 137 -0.17 1.11 10.33
CA LEU A 137 -0.72 1.80 9.16
C LEU A 137 -1.75 0.95 8.40
N GLU A 138 -1.51 -0.36 8.28
CA GLU A 138 -2.47 -1.32 7.74
C GLU A 138 -3.71 -1.40 8.63
N ALA A 139 -3.54 -1.57 9.94
CA ALA A 139 -4.65 -1.58 10.90
C ALA A 139 -5.41 -0.25 10.92
N MET A 140 -4.76 0.88 10.68
CA MET A 140 -5.42 2.18 10.52
C MET A 140 -6.18 2.25 9.20
N SER A 141 -5.64 1.74 8.09
CA SER A 141 -6.32 1.70 6.79
C SER A 141 -7.55 0.77 6.84
N GLU A 142 -7.42 -0.40 7.47
CA GLU A 142 -8.55 -1.30 7.72
C GLU A 142 -9.58 -0.67 8.66
N LYS A 143 -9.16 0.05 9.70
CA LYS A 143 -10.07 0.77 10.61
C LYS A 143 -10.70 2.01 9.99
N ASP A 144 -10.07 2.68 9.04
CA ASP A 144 -10.65 3.78 8.27
C ASP A 144 -11.64 3.25 7.23
N GLU A 145 -11.43 2.04 6.69
CA GLU A 145 -12.44 1.32 5.90
C GLU A 145 -13.60 0.77 6.76
N VAL A 146 -13.37 0.49 8.04
CA VAL A 146 -14.34 -0.14 8.95
C VAL A 146 -15.01 0.85 9.91
N SER A 147 -14.50 2.06 10.09
CA SER A 147 -15.15 3.10 10.91
C SER A 147 -16.46 3.46 10.23
N PRO A 148 -17.60 2.99 10.77
CA PRO A 148 -18.86 3.18 10.08
C PRO A 148 -19.20 4.65 10.25
N VAL A 149 -19.11 5.43 9.17
CA VAL A 149 -19.72 6.75 9.19
C VAL A 149 -21.22 6.50 9.26
N ALA A 150 -21.81 6.74 10.44
CA ALA A 150 -23.20 6.41 10.77
C ALA A 150 -23.65 4.98 10.38
N GLY A 151 -22.76 4.00 10.55
CA GLY A 151 -23.09 2.59 10.28
C GLY A 151 -22.75 2.09 8.87
N LEU A 152 -22.19 2.92 7.98
CA LEU A 152 -21.74 2.55 6.63
C LEU A 152 -20.23 2.69 6.45
N SER A 153 -19.61 1.74 5.73
CA SER A 153 -18.22 1.86 5.30
C SER A 153 -18.04 2.95 4.23
N PRO A 154 -16.82 3.47 3.99
CA PRO A 154 -16.58 4.45 2.94
C PRO A 154 -16.99 3.99 1.54
N ALA A 155 -16.90 2.68 1.25
CA ALA A 155 -17.37 2.09 0.00
C ALA A 155 -18.91 2.10 -0.09
N GLU A 156 -19.60 1.75 0.99
CA GLU A 156 -21.07 1.80 1.07
C GLU A 156 -21.57 3.24 0.91
N LEU A 157 -20.92 4.20 1.55
CA LEU A 157 -21.30 5.61 1.51
C LEU A 157 -21.14 6.20 0.10
N ARG A 158 -20.08 5.83 -0.62
CA ARG A 158 -19.90 6.20 -2.04
C ARG A 158 -20.99 5.63 -2.93
N VAL A 159 -21.33 4.34 -2.77
CA VAL A 159 -22.41 3.71 -3.54
C VAL A 159 -23.76 4.35 -3.24
N VAL A 160 -24.07 4.65 -1.97
CA VAL A 160 -25.28 5.38 -1.58
C VAL A 160 -25.34 6.76 -2.25
N ALA A 161 -24.25 7.53 -2.23
CA ALA A 161 -24.20 8.85 -2.85
C ALA A 161 -24.40 8.80 -4.37
N ILE A 162 -23.85 7.79 -5.05
CA ILE A 162 -24.06 7.57 -6.48
C ILE A 162 -25.53 7.27 -6.77
N LEU A 163 -26.14 6.34 -6.01
CA LEU A 163 -27.55 5.99 -6.21
C LEU A 163 -28.47 7.17 -5.93
N ALA A 164 -28.22 7.94 -4.87
CA ALA A 164 -28.99 9.14 -4.52
C ALA A 164 -28.91 10.22 -5.61
N GLY A 165 -27.74 10.37 -6.26
CA GLY A 165 -27.53 11.35 -7.33
C GLY A 165 -28.06 10.91 -8.71
N SER A 166 -28.16 9.60 -8.94
CA SER A 166 -28.58 9.03 -10.24
C SER A 166 -30.04 8.60 -10.28
N GLN A 167 -30.73 8.51 -9.14
CA GLN A 167 -32.16 8.22 -9.09
C GLN A 167 -33.00 9.45 -9.49
N ASN A 168 -33.92 9.25 -10.43
CA ASN A 168 -35.09 10.10 -10.53
C ASN A 168 -36.07 9.70 -9.42
N ILE A 169 -36.85 10.65 -8.90
CA ILE A 169 -37.83 10.45 -7.81
C ILE A 169 -38.61 9.13 -8.02
N ASP A 170 -38.53 8.24 -7.04
CA ASP A 170 -39.21 6.93 -6.96
C ASP A 170 -38.90 5.91 -8.08
N GLY A 171 -37.74 6.01 -8.74
CA GLY A 171 -37.34 5.11 -9.84
C GLY A 171 -36.16 4.18 -9.52
N TYR A 172 -36.08 3.05 -10.25
CA TYR A 172 -34.88 2.20 -10.30
C TYR A 172 -33.86 2.78 -11.29
N VAL A 173 -32.57 2.66 -10.96
CA VAL A 173 -31.44 2.95 -11.85
C VAL A 173 -30.92 1.65 -12.43
N ALA A 174 -30.64 1.62 -13.73
CA ALA A 174 -30.02 0.44 -14.34
C ALA A 174 -28.66 0.17 -13.68
N VAL A 175 -28.42 -1.07 -13.27
CA VAL A 175 -27.17 -1.43 -12.56
C VAL A 175 -25.93 -1.06 -13.38
N PHE A 176 -25.99 -1.20 -14.70
CA PHE A 176 -24.91 -0.77 -15.60
C PHE A 176 -24.64 0.74 -15.55
N SER A 177 -25.69 1.57 -15.48
CA SER A 177 -25.56 3.02 -15.37
C SER A 177 -24.96 3.42 -14.02
N ALA A 178 -25.49 2.87 -12.92
CA ALA A 178 -24.94 3.12 -11.58
C ALA A 178 -23.48 2.68 -11.46
N LYS A 179 -23.11 1.57 -12.11
CA LYS A 179 -21.73 1.10 -12.19
C LYS A 179 -20.83 2.08 -12.97
N SER A 180 -21.28 2.57 -14.13
CA SER A 180 -20.54 3.56 -14.92
C SER A 180 -20.36 4.88 -14.16
N ASP A 181 -21.38 5.31 -13.41
CA ASP A 181 -21.31 6.48 -12.54
C ASP A 181 -20.28 6.29 -11.41
N ALA A 182 -20.23 5.08 -10.85
CA ALA A 182 -19.25 4.70 -9.84
C ALA A 182 -17.81 4.74 -10.37
N GLU A 183 -17.57 4.18 -11.56
CA GLU A 183 -16.26 4.23 -12.23
C GLU A 183 -15.81 5.67 -12.46
N ARG A 184 -16.71 6.56 -12.93
CA ARG A 184 -16.41 7.99 -13.11
C ARG A 184 -16.10 8.72 -11.80
N ALA A 185 -16.66 8.24 -10.69
CA ALA A 185 -16.37 8.74 -9.35
C ALA A 185 -15.12 8.09 -8.71
N GLY A 186 -14.37 7.26 -9.45
CA GLY A 186 -13.15 6.60 -8.97
C GLY A 186 -13.38 5.35 -8.13
N VAL A 187 -14.59 4.76 -8.17
CA VAL A 187 -14.91 3.50 -7.50
C VAL A 187 -14.69 2.33 -8.47
N THR A 188 -13.94 1.33 -8.05
CA THR A 188 -13.70 0.12 -8.86
C THR A 188 -14.93 -0.77 -8.93
N ASP A 189 -15.02 -1.62 -9.95
CA ASP A 189 -16.06 -2.64 -10.10
C ASP A 189 -16.25 -3.50 -8.86
N VAL A 190 -15.15 -3.92 -8.26
CA VAL A 190 -15.16 -4.74 -7.05
C VAL A 190 -15.69 -3.95 -5.87
N GLY A 191 -15.27 -2.69 -5.72
CA GLY A 191 -15.76 -1.78 -4.69
C GLY A 191 -17.26 -1.51 -4.81
N PHE A 192 -17.76 -1.25 -6.02
CA PHE A 192 -19.18 -1.02 -6.30
C PHE A 192 -20.02 -2.26 -5.95
N ASN A 193 -19.65 -3.44 -6.47
CA ASN A 193 -20.40 -4.68 -6.22
C ASN A 193 -20.38 -5.07 -4.73
N LEU A 194 -19.25 -4.89 -4.04
CA LEU A 194 -19.13 -5.16 -2.61
C LEU A 194 -19.99 -4.20 -1.78
N GLY A 195 -19.99 -2.91 -2.12
CA GLY A 195 -20.85 -1.90 -1.50
C GLY A 195 -22.33 -2.23 -1.68
N LEU A 196 -22.74 -2.56 -2.91
CA LEU A 196 -24.10 -3.00 -3.25
C LEU A 196 -24.57 -4.16 -2.36
N ARG A 197 -23.73 -5.19 -2.24
CA ARG A 197 -24.03 -6.40 -1.47
C ARG A 197 -24.19 -6.09 0.02
N LYS A 198 -23.32 -5.24 0.58
CA LYS A 198 -23.39 -4.83 1.99
C LYS A 198 -24.62 -3.96 2.27
N LEU A 199 -24.94 -3.01 1.39
CA LEU A 199 -26.14 -2.17 1.48
C LEU A 199 -27.43 -2.99 1.39
N ALA A 200 -27.47 -3.99 0.51
CA ALA A 200 -28.60 -4.91 0.39
C ALA A 200 -28.80 -5.71 1.68
N ALA A 201 -27.72 -6.20 2.29
CA ALA A 201 -27.78 -6.87 3.59
C ALA A 201 -28.30 -5.95 4.72
N LYS A 202 -28.02 -4.64 4.64
CA LYS A 202 -28.54 -3.61 5.55
C LYS A 202 -29.95 -3.14 5.22
N LYS A 203 -30.53 -3.62 4.11
CA LYS A 203 -31.84 -3.23 3.56
C LYS A 203 -31.93 -1.74 3.17
N LEU A 204 -30.81 -1.15 2.77
CA LEU A 204 -30.75 0.27 2.33
C LEU A 204 -30.91 0.43 0.81
N VAL A 205 -30.79 -0.67 0.08
CA VAL A 205 -31.07 -0.74 -1.36
C VAL A 205 -31.98 -1.91 -1.64
N GLU A 206 -32.70 -1.81 -2.75
CA GLU A 206 -33.59 -2.84 -3.28
C GLU A 206 -33.34 -3.07 -4.77
N TYR A 207 -33.55 -4.31 -5.20
CA TYR A 207 -33.41 -4.72 -6.58
C TYR A 207 -34.78 -4.77 -7.24
N GLY A 208 -34.85 -4.34 -8.48
CA GLY A 208 -36.06 -4.40 -9.30
C GLY A 208 -35.73 -4.67 -10.75
N THR A 209 -36.75 -4.62 -11.58
CA THR A 209 -36.61 -4.76 -13.03
C THR A 209 -37.00 -3.45 -13.69
N ILE A 210 -36.17 -2.99 -14.62
CA ILE A 210 -36.46 -1.83 -15.46
C ILE A 210 -36.76 -2.34 -16.86
N SER A 211 -37.85 -1.87 -17.45
CA SER A 211 -38.18 -2.14 -18.85
C SER A 211 -37.89 -0.89 -19.70
N ASP A 212 -37.19 -1.06 -20.81
CA ASP A 212 -37.05 0.00 -21.80
C ASP A 212 -38.31 0.14 -22.68
N TYR A 213 -38.32 1.16 -23.54
CA TYR A 213 -39.42 1.40 -24.50
C TYR A 213 -39.62 0.26 -25.51
N ASN A 214 -38.61 -0.59 -25.69
CA ASN A 214 -38.64 -1.75 -26.58
C ASN A 214 -39.07 -3.04 -25.85
N GLY A 215 -39.37 -2.98 -24.55
CA GLY A 215 -39.76 -4.13 -23.73
C GLY A 215 -38.59 -5.01 -23.26
N ASN A 216 -37.35 -4.56 -23.40
CA ASN A 216 -36.20 -5.27 -22.84
C ASN A 216 -36.11 -5.00 -21.34
N GLU A 217 -35.92 -6.07 -20.57
CA GLU A 217 -35.79 -6.01 -19.12
C GLU A 217 -34.33 -5.99 -18.67
N TYR A 218 -34.03 -5.11 -17.71
CA TYR A 218 -32.71 -4.93 -17.11
C TYR A 218 -32.80 -4.97 -15.60
N SER A 219 -31.71 -5.41 -14.95
CA SER A 219 -31.58 -5.31 -13.50
C SER A 219 -31.52 -3.84 -13.09
N GLY A 220 -32.49 -3.43 -12.29
CA GLY A 220 -32.56 -2.14 -11.63
C GLY A 220 -32.13 -2.21 -10.18
N ILE A 221 -31.60 -1.11 -9.67
CA ILE A 221 -31.37 -0.89 -8.25
C ILE A 221 -31.91 0.46 -7.82
N ALA A 222 -32.50 0.51 -6.62
CA ALA A 222 -33.00 1.72 -6.00
C ALA A 222 -32.53 1.80 -4.54
N LEU A 223 -32.41 3.02 -4.00
CA LEU A 223 -32.44 3.21 -2.55
C LEU A 223 -33.83 2.82 -2.04
N SER A 224 -33.86 2.03 -0.97
CA SER A 224 -35.12 1.73 -0.28
C SER A 224 -35.57 2.93 0.54
N GLU A 225 -36.80 2.90 1.05
CA GLU A 225 -37.30 3.90 2.02
C GLU A 225 -36.33 4.08 3.20
N LYS A 226 -35.78 2.95 3.70
CA LYS A 226 -34.78 2.96 4.77
C LYS A 226 -33.46 3.59 4.31
N GLY A 227 -33.11 3.42 3.04
CA GLY A 227 -31.96 4.07 2.40
C GLY A 227 -32.11 5.59 2.38
N TRP A 228 -33.27 6.07 1.95
CA TRP A 228 -33.59 7.51 1.95
C TRP A 228 -33.65 8.10 3.35
N GLN A 229 -34.33 7.44 4.30
CA GLN A 229 -34.35 7.88 5.70
C GLN A 229 -32.93 7.98 6.29
N TRP A 230 -32.05 7.02 5.96
CA TRP A 230 -30.67 7.10 6.40
C TRP A 230 -29.92 8.31 5.80
N ILE A 231 -30.17 8.65 4.53
CA ILE A 231 -29.57 9.84 3.90
C ILE A 231 -30.07 11.11 4.58
N GLU A 232 -31.37 11.22 4.83
CA GLU A 232 -31.97 12.37 5.53
C GLU A 232 -31.40 12.55 6.94
N ASP A 233 -31.27 11.46 7.69
CA ASP A 233 -30.67 11.46 9.03
C ASP A 233 -29.17 11.86 9.02
N ASN A 234 -28.51 11.79 7.85
CA ASN A 234 -27.09 12.03 7.65
C ASN A 234 -26.81 13.10 6.57
N GLU A 235 -27.77 13.99 6.31
CA GLU A 235 -27.74 14.96 5.19
C GLU A 235 -26.45 15.80 5.16
N THR A 236 -25.91 16.15 6.33
CA THR A 236 -24.67 16.94 6.49
C THR A 236 -23.43 16.30 5.86
N MET A 237 -23.47 15.01 5.53
CA MET A 237 -22.38 14.29 4.86
C MET A 237 -22.41 14.45 3.33
N PHE A 238 -23.52 14.94 2.78
CA PHE A 238 -23.72 15.06 1.34
C PHE A 238 -23.50 16.51 0.89
N VAL A 239 -22.73 16.66 -0.18
CA VAL A 239 -22.48 17.98 -0.79
C VAL A 239 -23.67 18.34 -1.68
N LEU A 240 -24.63 19.08 -1.12
CA LEU A 240 -25.85 19.52 -1.81
C LEU A 240 -25.64 20.72 -2.75
N HIS A 241 -24.43 21.29 -2.76
CA HIS A 241 -24.09 22.45 -3.58
C HIS A 241 -22.80 22.17 -4.37
N ARG A 242 -22.82 22.41 -5.69
CA ARG A 242 -21.61 22.31 -6.51
C ARG A 242 -20.55 23.29 -5.99
N GLN A 243 -19.35 22.80 -5.69
CA GLN A 243 -18.21 23.71 -5.50
C GLN A 243 -17.92 24.45 -6.81
N PRO A 244 -17.61 25.76 -6.78
CA PRO A 244 -17.18 26.48 -7.97
C PRO A 244 -15.91 25.81 -8.53
N PRO A 245 -15.74 25.78 -9.86
CA PRO A 245 -14.57 25.16 -10.47
C PRO A 245 -13.30 25.82 -9.92
N ARG A 246 -12.33 24.99 -9.48
CA ARG A 246 -11.03 25.49 -9.04
C ARG A 246 -10.41 26.33 -10.16
N PRO A 247 -9.86 27.52 -9.86
CA PRO A 247 -9.09 28.27 -10.85
C PRO A 247 -7.95 27.38 -11.35
N LYS A 248 -7.73 27.37 -12.67
CA LYS A 248 -6.56 26.73 -13.27
C LYS A 248 -5.32 27.40 -12.68
N ASN A 249 -4.58 26.71 -11.83
CA ASN A 249 -3.29 27.21 -11.37
C ASN A 249 -2.39 27.35 -12.61
N GLY A 250 -2.03 28.61 -12.89
CA GLY A 250 -0.87 28.94 -13.70
C GLY A 250 0.42 28.56 -12.97
N ASP A 251 1.47 28.47 -13.77
CA ASP A 251 2.88 28.45 -13.39
C ASP A 251 3.33 27.25 -12.55
N LEU A 252 3.59 26.14 -13.24
CA LEU A 252 4.57 25.17 -12.77
C LEU A 252 5.96 25.77 -13.01
N ASP A 253 6.62 26.13 -11.91
CA ASP A 253 8.01 26.54 -11.83
C ASP A 253 8.93 25.41 -12.33
N ASP A 254 9.68 25.70 -13.39
CA ASP A 254 10.61 24.82 -14.14
C ASP A 254 11.90 24.49 -13.36
N SER A 255 11.82 24.41 -12.02
CA SER A 255 12.97 24.15 -11.15
C SER A 255 12.95 22.74 -10.53
N ILE A 256 12.61 21.72 -11.33
CA ILE A 256 12.91 20.33 -10.99
C ILE A 256 14.22 19.93 -11.69
N PRO A 257 15.30 19.61 -10.95
CA PRO A 257 16.56 19.24 -11.56
C PRO A 257 16.51 17.75 -11.96
N PHE A 258 16.33 17.49 -13.25
CA PHE A 258 16.71 16.24 -13.91
C PHE A 258 17.95 16.49 -14.77
#